data_AF-A0A0R3Q2L7-F1
#
_entry.id   AF-A0A0R3Q2L7-F1
#
_cell.length_a   1.000
_cell.length_b   1.000
_cell.length_c   1.000
_cell.angle_alpha   90.00
_cell.angle_beta   90.00
_cell.angle_gamma   90.00
#
_symmetry.space_group_name_H-M   'P 1'
#
loop_
_entity.id
_entity.type
_entity.pdbx_description
1 polymer ?
#
loop_
_entity_poly.entity_id
_entity_poly.type
_entity_poly.pdbx_seq_one_letter_code
_entity_poly.pdbx_strand_id
1 'polypeptide(L)'
;MREVRELIRLKTIRLPVSDKGGEFVIIPHQLDVEITKKHLEDASLHRPSSEEEFKSKDRKLNREWAKMASAAGLKPSVISQLKVALPTCPVLYLLIKTHKLVSSDDLASNDPSLFK
;
A
#
# COMPACT_ATOMS: atom_id res chain seq x y z
N MET A 1 18.37 6.89 -12.31
CA MET A 1 18.24 5.48 -11.84
C MET A 1 19.35 5.01 -10.91
N ARG A 2 20.59 5.53 -10.96
CA ARG A 2 21.67 5.10 -10.04
C ARG A 2 21.35 5.41 -8.57
N GLU A 3 20.89 6.63 -8.30
CA GLU A 3 20.54 7.10 -6.95
C GLU A 3 19.42 6.28 -6.31
N VAL A 4 18.36 5.94 -7.07
CA VAL A 4 17.27 5.09 -6.58
C VAL A 4 17.78 3.70 -6.20
N ARG A 5 18.66 3.11 -7.02
CA ARG A 5 19.29 1.81 -6.71
C ARG A 5 20.16 1.89 -5.45
N GLU A 6 20.87 2.98 -5.25
CA GLU A 6 21.63 3.22 -4.02
C GLU A 6 20.72 3.31 -2.80
N LEU A 7 19.61 4.04 -2.88
CA LEU A 7 18.63 4.15 -1.79
C LEU A 7 17.96 2.81 -1.45
N ILE A 8 17.72 1.95 -2.45
CA ILE A 8 17.22 0.58 -2.24
C ILE A 8 18.30 -0.28 -1.58
N ARG A 9 19.55 -0.19 -2.06
CA ARG A 9 20.71 -0.92 -1.50
C ARG A 9 20.95 -0.55 -0.03
N LEU A 10 20.81 0.74 0.30
CA LEU A 10 20.93 1.27 1.66
C LEU A 10 19.68 1.00 2.53
N LYS A 11 18.67 0.28 2.01
CA LYS A 11 17.40 -0.01 2.67
C LYS A 11 16.68 1.25 3.19
N THR A 12 16.88 2.40 2.54
CA THR A 12 16.18 3.64 2.89
C THR A 12 14.76 3.64 2.32
N ILE A 13 14.61 3.10 1.11
CA ILE A 13 13.33 2.99 0.40
C ILE A 13 13.12 1.56 -0.09
N ARG A 14 11.84 1.20 -0.26
CA ARG A 14 11.41 0.01 -1.00
C ARG A 14 10.66 0.45 -2.25
N LEU A 15 10.81 -0.31 -3.33
CA LEU A 15 10.15 -0.12 -4.61
C LEU A 15 9.27 -1.33 -4.94
N PRO A 16 8.12 -1.53 -4.26
CA PRO A 16 7.16 -2.54 -4.67
C PRO A 16 6.60 -2.24 -6.06
N VAL A 17 6.53 -3.30 -6.88
CA VAL A 17 5.96 -3.27 -8.24
C VAL A 17 4.72 -4.15 -8.26
N SER A 18 3.64 -3.63 -8.83
CA SER A 18 2.37 -4.31 -9.05
C SER A 18 2.54 -5.50 -9.98
N ASP A 19 2.14 -6.67 -9.51
CA ASP A 19 2.11 -7.94 -10.25
C ASP A 19 1.21 -7.84 -11.52
N LYS A 20 0.16 -7.02 -11.47
CA LYS A 20 -0.88 -6.99 -12.51
C LYS A 20 -0.72 -5.90 -13.57
N GLY A 21 -0.15 -4.76 -13.21
CA GLY A 21 -0.06 -3.60 -14.11
C GLY A 21 1.34 -2.98 -14.22
N GLY A 22 2.32 -3.49 -13.47
CA GLY A 22 3.69 -2.97 -13.50
C GLY A 22 3.84 -1.58 -12.89
N GLU A 23 2.77 -0.98 -12.33
CA GLU A 23 2.87 0.26 -11.57
C GLU A 23 3.70 0.04 -10.31
N PHE A 24 4.41 1.07 -9.88
CA PHE A 24 5.25 0.98 -8.69
C PHE A 24 4.93 2.09 -7.70
N VAL A 25 5.20 1.82 -6.43
CA VAL A 25 5.15 2.84 -5.38
C VAL A 25 6.54 2.92 -4.76
N ILE A 26 6.97 4.13 -4.36
CA ILE A 26 8.17 4.33 -3.56
C ILE A 26 7.72 4.63 -2.14
N ILE A 27 8.17 3.81 -1.19
CA ILE A 27 7.86 3.99 0.23
C ILE A 27 9.13 3.83 1.07
N PRO A 28 9.24 4.50 2.24
CA PRO A 28 10.31 4.22 3.18
C PRO A 28 10.29 2.74 3.58
N HIS A 29 11.45 2.10 3.64
CA HIS A 29 11.54 0.68 3.99
C HIS A 29 10.93 0.38 5.36
N GLN A 30 11.15 1.26 6.33
CA GLN A 30 10.58 1.13 7.67
C GLN A 30 9.03 1.10 7.63
N LEU A 31 8.43 1.97 6.84
CA LEU A 31 6.97 2.04 6.69
C LEU A 31 6.42 0.76 6.06
N ASP A 32 7.11 0.22 5.05
CA ASP A 32 6.73 -1.05 4.41
C ASP A 32 6.74 -2.22 5.40
N VAL A 33 7.79 -2.32 6.22
CA VAL A 33 7.91 -3.35 7.26
C VAL A 33 6.80 -3.22 8.29
N GLU A 34 6.51 -1.99 8.76
CA GLU A 34 5.43 -1.74 9.73
C GLU A 34 4.05 -2.08 9.16
N ILE A 35 3.78 -1.71 7.91
CA ILE A 35 2.53 -2.07 7.22
C ILE A 35 2.41 -3.59 7.12
N THR A 36 3.48 -4.27 6.71
CA THR A 36 3.48 -5.73 6.53
C THR A 36 3.25 -6.45 7.86
N LYS A 37 3.97 -6.08 8.92
CA LYS A 37 3.78 -6.66 10.27
C LYS A 37 2.35 -6.51 10.75
N LYS A 38 1.79 -5.30 10.62
CA LYS A 38 0.41 -5.02 11.05
C LYS A 38 -0.64 -5.84 10.30
N HIS A 39 -0.41 -6.15 9.03
CA HIS A 39 -1.29 -7.04 8.27
C HIS A 39 -1.09 -8.51 8.64
N LEU A 40 0.11 -8.93 9.04
CA LEU A 40 0.35 -10.30 9.52
C LEU A 40 -0.26 -10.57 10.90
N GLU A 41 -0.45 -9.53 11.72
CA GLU A 41 -1.19 -9.61 12.99
C GLU A 41 -2.71 -9.83 12.78
N ASP A 42 -3.22 -9.55 11.58
CA ASP A 42 -4.64 -9.70 11.27
C ASP A 42 -5.02 -11.17 11.07
N ALA A 43 -5.58 -11.77 12.13
CA ALA A 43 -6.12 -13.13 12.10
C ALA A 43 -7.59 -13.19 11.63
N SER A 44 -8.17 -12.08 11.15
CA SER A 44 -9.56 -12.08 10.71
C SER A 44 -9.75 -12.95 9.46
N LEU A 45 -10.74 -13.83 9.50
CA LEU A 45 -11.15 -14.58 8.32
C LEU A 45 -11.84 -13.65 7.34
N HIS A 46 -11.53 -13.81 6.05
CA HIS A 46 -12.21 -13.08 4.99
C HIS A 46 -13.71 -13.37 5.04
N ARG A 47 -14.48 -12.31 5.35
CA ARG A 47 -15.92 -12.32 5.20
C ARG A 47 -16.35 -11.28 4.17
N PRO A 48 -17.49 -11.49 3.51
CA PRO A 48 -18.11 -10.42 2.73
C PRO A 48 -18.26 -9.15 3.59
N SER A 49 -17.86 -8.02 3.03
CA SER A 49 -18.15 -6.70 3.61
C SER A 49 -19.55 -6.26 3.21
N SER A 50 -20.24 -5.55 4.10
CA SER A 50 -21.50 -4.89 3.75
C SER A 50 -21.24 -3.61 2.95
N GLU A 51 -22.27 -3.10 2.27
CA GLU A 51 -22.21 -1.83 1.55
C GLU A 51 -21.88 -0.65 2.49
N GLU A 52 -22.42 -0.68 3.72
CA GLU A 52 -22.15 0.33 4.74
C GLU A 52 -20.68 0.31 5.20
N GLU A 53 -20.12 -0.88 5.41
CA GLU A 53 -18.72 -1.05 5.77
C GLU A 53 -17.82 -0.51 4.66
N PHE A 54 -18.13 -0.84 3.40
CA PHE A 54 -17.41 -0.34 2.25
C PHE A 54 -17.46 1.19 2.16
N LYS A 55 -18.66 1.79 2.22
CA LYS A 55 -18.84 3.26 2.20
C LYS A 55 -18.12 3.94 3.35
N SER A 56 -18.10 3.34 4.53
CA SER A 56 -17.39 3.87 5.70
C SER A 56 -15.88 3.92 5.47
N LYS A 57 -15.31 2.84 4.92
CA LYS A 57 -13.87 2.76 4.59
C LYS A 57 -13.49 3.72 3.47
N ASP A 58 -14.29 3.80 2.40
CA ASP A 58 -14.07 4.75 1.30
C ASP A 58 -14.04 6.21 1.79
N ARG A 59 -15.03 6.63 2.58
CA ARG A 59 -15.04 7.98 3.17
C ARG A 59 -13.83 8.24 4.04
N LYS A 60 -13.43 7.26 4.87
CA LYS A 60 -12.22 7.37 5.69
C LYS A 60 -10.99 7.57 4.83
N LEU A 61 -10.84 6.77 3.78
CA LEU A 61 -9.71 6.84 2.85
C LEU A 61 -9.63 8.22 2.20
N ASN A 62 -10.75 8.70 1.63
CA ASN A 62 -10.84 10.01 0.99
C ASN A 62 -10.50 11.17 1.95
N ARG A 63 -10.87 11.06 3.23
CA ARG A 63 -10.47 12.06 4.25
C ARG A 63 -8.97 12.05 4.52
N GLU A 64 -8.38 10.88 4.75
CA GLU A 64 -6.93 10.78 5.02
C GLU A 64 -6.13 11.27 3.81
N TRP A 65 -6.55 10.92 2.59
CA TRP A 65 -5.93 11.39 1.36
C TRP A 65 -5.96 12.91 1.24
N ALA A 66 -7.15 13.52 1.47
CA ALA A 66 -7.31 14.97 1.42
C ALA A 66 -6.49 15.69 2.50
N LYS A 67 -6.38 15.09 3.70
CA LYS A 67 -5.56 15.60 4.80
C LYS A 67 -4.08 15.59 4.43
N MET A 68 -3.56 14.46 3.95
CA MET A 68 -2.16 14.32 3.54
C MET A 68 -1.79 15.24 2.38
N ALA A 69 -2.65 15.31 1.36
CA ALA A 69 -2.45 16.17 0.19
C ALA A 69 -2.47 17.66 0.55
N SER A 70 -3.38 18.07 1.46
CA SER A 70 -3.41 19.43 1.99
C SER A 70 -2.14 19.76 2.77
N ALA A 71 -1.67 18.84 3.62
CA ALA A 71 -0.43 19.01 4.38
C ALA A 71 0.81 19.12 3.47
N ALA A 72 0.78 18.50 2.29
CA ALA A 72 1.81 18.61 1.26
C ALA A 72 1.69 19.90 0.40
N GLY A 73 0.74 20.79 0.68
CA GLY A 73 0.56 22.05 -0.04
C GLY A 73 -0.09 21.92 -1.42
N LEU A 74 -0.77 20.81 -1.71
CA LEU A 74 -1.46 20.62 -2.99
C LEU A 74 -2.69 21.52 -3.11
N LYS A 75 -2.96 22.00 -4.32
CA LYS A 75 -4.13 22.85 -4.59
C LYS A 75 -5.44 22.06 -4.43
N PRO A 76 -6.53 22.66 -3.93
CA PRO A 76 -7.81 21.98 -3.74
C PRO A 76 -8.35 21.28 -4.99
N SER A 77 -8.11 21.84 -6.19
CA SER A 77 -8.51 21.23 -7.45
C SER A 77 -7.80 19.89 -7.71
N VAL A 78 -6.50 19.81 -7.42
CA VAL A 78 -5.71 18.58 -7.52
C VAL A 78 -6.16 17.57 -6.47
N ILE A 79 -6.41 18.02 -5.24
CA ILE A 79 -6.91 17.16 -4.17
C ILE A 79 -8.26 16.56 -4.53
N SER A 80 -9.16 17.34 -5.15
CA SER A 80 -10.46 16.84 -5.59
C SER A 80 -10.36 15.77 -6.66
N GLN A 81 -9.38 15.86 -7.56
CA GLN A 81 -9.15 14.87 -8.60
C GLN A 81 -8.57 13.56 -8.04
N LEU A 82 -7.87 13.62 -6.91
CA LEU A 82 -7.31 12.46 -6.22
C LEU A 82 -8.34 11.68 -5.39
N LYS A 83 -9.54 12.25 -5.15
CA LYS A 83 -10.61 11.55 -4.42
C LYS A 83 -11.21 10.44 -5.28
N VAL A 84 -11.52 9.32 -4.65
CA VAL A 84 -12.27 8.23 -5.27
C VAL A 84 -13.73 8.67 -5.38
N ALA A 85 -14.15 9.14 -6.55
CA ALA A 85 -15.49 9.70 -6.79
C ALA A 85 -16.55 8.64 -7.17
N LEU A 86 -16.11 7.52 -7.73
CA LEU A 86 -16.96 6.40 -8.12
C LEU A 86 -16.38 5.10 -7.57
N PRO A 87 -16.41 4.91 -6.24
CA PRO A 87 -16.01 3.65 -5.66
C PRO A 87 -17.04 2.61 -6.11
N THR A 88 -16.70 1.82 -7.13
CA THR A 88 -17.42 0.56 -7.38
C THR A 88 -17.25 -0.30 -6.12
N CYS A 89 -18.14 -1.23 -5.85
CA CYS A 89 -17.93 -2.20 -4.75
C CYS A 89 -17.27 -3.47 -5.31
N PRO A 90 -15.96 -3.48 -5.66
CA PRO A 90 -15.26 -4.74 -5.79
C PRO A 90 -14.97 -5.26 -4.38
N VAL A 91 -14.92 -6.57 -4.24
CA VAL A 91 -14.42 -7.19 -3.02
C VAL A 91 -13.01 -6.65 -2.74
N LEU A 92 -12.86 -5.85 -1.67
CA LEU A 92 -11.58 -5.28 -1.25
C LEU A 92 -10.75 -6.39 -0.61
N TYR A 93 -9.86 -6.99 -1.38
CA TYR A 93 -8.87 -7.94 -0.90
C TYR A 93 -7.59 -7.20 -0.50
N LEU A 94 -7.44 -6.88 0.78
CA LEU A 94 -6.14 -6.52 1.37
C LEU A 94 -5.40 -7.83 1.69
N LEU A 95 -4.85 -8.47 0.65
CA LEU A 95 -4.14 -9.74 0.77
C LEU A 95 -2.64 -9.49 0.78
N ILE A 96 -1.98 -9.89 1.86
CA ILE A 96 -0.58 -10.27 1.78
C ILE A 96 -0.54 -11.72 1.36
N LYS A 97 0.16 -12.03 0.26
CA LYS A 97 0.42 -13.41 -0.15
C LYS A 97 1.40 -14.02 0.87
N THR A 98 0.89 -14.53 1.98
CA THR A 98 1.70 -15.09 3.08
C THR A 98 2.52 -16.31 2.67
N HIS A 99 2.09 -17.05 1.64
CA HIS A 99 2.89 -18.13 1.03
C HIS A 99 4.17 -17.64 0.33
N LYS A 100 4.32 -16.33 0.10
CA LYS A 100 5.56 -15.71 -0.41
C LYS A 100 6.52 -15.29 0.71
N LEU A 101 6.14 -15.49 1.98
CA LEU A 101 6.96 -15.22 3.16
C LEU A 101 7.34 -16.57 3.79
N VAL A 102 8.39 -17.19 3.25
CA VAL A 102 8.92 -18.50 3.65
C VAL A 102 9.78 -18.35 4.92
N SER A 103 10.39 -17.18 5.13
CA SER A 103 11.25 -16.89 6.27
C SER A 103 11.02 -15.49 6.86
N SER A 104 11.43 -15.29 8.12
CA SER A 104 11.47 -13.96 8.77
C SER A 104 12.34 -12.97 7.99
N ASP A 105 13.34 -13.44 7.25
CA ASP A 105 14.27 -12.60 6.49
C ASP A 105 13.62 -12.04 5.21
N ASP A 106 12.54 -12.65 4.73
CA ASP A 106 11.81 -12.19 3.54
C ASP A 106 11.16 -10.81 3.77
N LEU A 107 10.81 -10.50 5.03
CA LEU A 107 10.33 -9.18 5.44
C LEU A 107 11.40 -8.09 5.30
N ALA A 108 12.67 -8.46 5.44
CA ALA A 108 13.82 -7.55 5.34
C ALA A 108 14.50 -7.59 3.96
N SER A 109 13.98 -8.42 3.05
CA SER A 109 14.56 -8.62 1.73
C SER A 109 14.05 -7.58 0.73
N ASN A 110 15.01 -6.94 0.05
CA ASN A 110 14.76 -5.97 -1.02
C ASN A 110 15.02 -6.57 -2.40
N ASP A 111 15.24 -7.88 -2.51
CA ASP A 111 15.51 -8.54 -3.78
C ASP A 111 14.19 -8.77 -4.55
N PRO A 112 13.95 -8.06 -5.67
CA PRO A 112 12.73 -8.20 -6.45
C PRO A 112 12.53 -9.60 -7.03
N SER A 113 13.61 -10.38 -7.19
CA SER A 113 13.55 -11.73 -7.75
C SER A 113 12.88 -12.74 -6.82
N LEU A 114 12.88 -12.49 -5.51
CA LEU A 114 12.21 -13.33 -4.50
C LEU A 114 10.69 -13.15 -4.47
N PHE A 115 10.16 -12.10 -5.11
CA PHE A 115 8.74 -11.77 -5.08
C PHE A 115 7.98 -12.16 -6.37
N LYS A 116 8.63 -12.81 -7.34
CA LYS A 116 7.99 -13.33 -8.55
C LYS A 116 6.97 -14.43 -8.21
#